data_AF-A0A2H6H785-F1
#
_entry.id   AF-A0A2H6H785-F1
#
_cell.length_a   1.000
_cell.length_b   1.000
_cell.length_c   1.000
_cell.angle_alpha   90.00
_cell.angle_beta   90.00
_cell.angle_gamma   90.00
#
_symmetry.space_group_name_H-M   'P 1'
#
loop_
_entity.id
_entity.type
_entity.pdbx_description
1 polymer ?
#
loop_
_entity_poly.entity_id
_entity_poly.type
_entity_poly.pdbx_seq_one_letter_code
_entity_poly.pdbx_strand_id
1 'polypeptide(L)' 'MHRDRLTRPLVREDGALRPASWDEALDRAAGGIQSVTRQYGPGAFGVMSCSKGTNEMNYLAQKLARVAVGTNTIDSCNRT' A
#
# COMPACT_ATOMS: atom_id res chain seq x y z
N MET A 1 8.22 3.77 25.23
CA MET A 1 7.72 3.26 23.93
C MET A 1 6.24 2.97 24.10
N HIS A 2 5.35 3.47 23.22
CA HIS A 2 3.91 3.26 23.38
C HIS A 2 3.56 1.79 23.15
N ARG A 3 2.72 1.19 24.02
CA ARG A 3 2.39 -0.25 23.98
C ARG A 3 1.69 -0.66 22.68
N ASP A 4 0.93 0.27 22.10
CA ASP A 4 0.10 0.01 20.91
C ASP A 4 0.84 0.15 19.58
N ARG A 5 2.16 0.40 19.59
CA ARG A 5 2.94 0.51 18.36
C ARG A 5 3.05 -0.87 17.70
N LEU A 6 2.60 -0.97 16.45
CA LEU A 6 2.77 -2.18 15.64
C LEU A 6 4.26 -2.47 15.39
N THR A 7 4.65 -3.72 15.56
CA THR A 7 6.05 -4.20 15.42
C THR A 7 6.22 -5.30 14.38
N ARG A 8 5.12 -5.82 13.84
CA ARG A 8 5.10 -6.88 12.83
C ARG A 8 3.91 -6.71 11.88
N PRO A 9 4.00 -7.24 10.65
CA PRO A 9 2.87 -7.26 9.72
C PRO A 9 1.69 -8.04 10.29
N LEU A 10 0.49 -7.64 9.88
CA LEU A 10 -0.76 -8.32 10.18
C LEU A 10 -1.49 -8.61 8.86
N VAL A 11 -2.04 -9.81 8.72
CA VAL A 11 -2.86 -10.23 7.58
C VAL A 11 -4.28 -10.49 8.07
N ARG A 12 -5.27 -10.15 7.24
CA ARG A 12 -6.68 -10.48 7.50
C ARG A 12 -7.03 -11.84 6.93
N GLU A 13 -7.55 -12.70 7.80
CA GLU A 13 -8.02 -14.06 7.52
C GLU A 13 -9.31 -14.28 8.32
N ASP A 14 -10.35 -14.80 7.67
CA ASP A 14 -11.68 -15.05 8.28
C ASP A 14 -12.24 -13.87 9.10
N GLY A 15 -12.01 -12.65 8.60
CA GLY A 15 -12.47 -11.41 9.24
C GLY A 15 -11.57 -10.87 10.36
N ALA A 16 -10.67 -11.68 10.92
CA ALA A 16 -9.75 -11.29 11.99
C ALA A 16 -8.36 -10.92 11.47
N LEU A 17 -7.64 -10.04 12.20
CA LEU A 17 -6.24 -9.72 11.93
C LEU A 17 -5.35 -10.66 12.75
N ARG A 18 -4.38 -11.30 12.08
CA ARG A 18 -3.36 -12.13 12.73
C ARG A 18 -1.95 -11.70 12.32
N PRO A 19 -0.93 -11.92 13.17
CA PRO A 19 0.47 -11.77 12.80
C PRO A 19 0.88 -12.57 11.55
N ALA A 20 1.77 -12.00 10.74
CA ALA A 20 2.33 -12.62 9.54
C ALA A 20 3.83 -12.31 9.41
N SER A 21 4.53 -13.09 8.58
CA SER A 21 5.88 -12.73 8.14
C SER A 21 5.83 -11.58 7.14
N TRP A 22 6.98 -10.95 6.88
CA TRP A 22 7.08 -9.92 5.84
C TRP A 22 6.79 -10.49 4.46
N ASP A 23 7.32 -11.67 4.14
CA ASP A 23 7.12 -12.33 2.85
C ASP A 23 5.63 -12.60 2.60
N GLU A 24 4.93 -13.21 3.56
CA GLU A 24 3.49 -13.49 3.44
C GLU A 24 2.67 -12.19 3.25
N ALA A 25 2.97 -11.16 4.05
CA ALA A 25 2.23 -9.92 3.99
C ALA A 25 2.43 -9.18 2.67
N LEU A 26 3.67 -9.15 2.17
CA LEU A 26 4.01 -8.49 0.91
C LEU A 26 3.48 -9.28 -0.30
N ASP A 27 3.58 -10.60 -0.30
CA ASP A 27 3.03 -11.45 -1.36
C ASP A 27 1.51 -11.29 -1.46
N ARG A 28 0.82 -11.25 -0.32
CA ARG A 28 -0.64 -11.05 -0.29
C ARG A 28 -1.03 -9.66 -0.78
N ALA A 29 -0.30 -8.62 -0.38
CA ALA A 29 -0.52 -7.26 -0.86
C ALA A 29 -0.29 -7.16 -2.38
N ALA A 30 0.84 -7.67 -2.87
CA ALA A 30 1.19 -7.68 -4.28
C ALA A 30 0.16 -8.47 -5.12
N GLY A 31 -0.23 -9.66 -4.66
CA GLY A 31 -1.24 -10.48 -5.31
C GLY A 31 -2.59 -9.78 -5.45
N GLY A 32 -3.03 -9.08 -4.39
CA GLY A 32 -4.26 -8.28 -4.42
C GLY A 32 -4.20 -7.13 -5.43
N ILE A 33 -3.11 -6.36 -5.40
CA ILE A 33 -2.88 -5.24 -6.35
C ILE A 33 -2.90 -5.78 -7.79
N GLN A 34 -2.12 -6.83 -8.07
CA GLN A 34 -2.04 -7.42 -9.40
C GLN A 34 -3.38 -8.01 -9.88
N SER A 35 -4.16 -8.62 -8.97
CA SER A 35 -5.47 -9.16 -9.31
C SER A 35 -6.43 -8.06 -9.76
N VAL A 36 -6.52 -6.98 -8.98
CA VAL A 36 -7.39 -5.83 -9.29
C VAL A 36 -6.96 -5.16 -10.59
N THR A 37 -5.65 -4.92 -10.78
CA THR A 37 -5.15 -4.24 -11.98
C THR A 37 -5.30 -5.09 -13.23
N ARG A 38 -5.15 -6.42 -13.16
CA ARG A 38 -5.43 -7.32 -14.28
C ARG A 38 -6.92 -7.36 -14.64
N GLN A 39 -7.80 -7.36 -13.64
CA GLN A 39 -9.24 -7.51 -13.86
C GLN A 39 -9.91 -6.22 -14.34
N TYR A 40 -9.51 -5.07 -13.81
CA TYR A 40 -10.19 -3.79 -14.01
C TYR A 40 -9.30 -2.70 -14.63
N GLY A 41 -8.06 -3.05 -15.00
CA GLY A 41 -7.06 -2.10 -15.51
C GLY A 41 -6.33 -1.34 -14.39
N PRO A 42 -5.21 -0.68 -14.72
CA PRO A 42 -4.35 -0.01 -13.74
C PRO A 42 -5.02 1.17 -13.02
N GLY A 43 -6.00 1.81 -13.67
CA GLY A 43 -6.77 2.93 -13.08
C GLY A 43 -7.63 2.55 -11.88
N ALA A 44 -7.91 1.26 -11.68
CA ALA A 44 -8.66 0.75 -10.53
C ALA A 44 -7.83 0.68 -9.23
N PHE A 45 -6.51 0.84 -9.32
CA PHE A 45 -5.63 0.95 -8.17
C PHE A 45 -5.27 2.41 -7.89
N GLY A 46 -5.20 2.78 -6.62
CA GLY A 46 -4.80 4.12 -6.18
C GLY A 46 -3.85 4.07 -4.99
N VAL A 47 -2.99 5.10 -4.88
CA VAL A 47 -2.05 5.26 -3.77
C VAL A 47 -2.35 6.55 -3.01
N MET A 48 -2.33 6.48 -1.67
CA MET A 48 -2.38 7.66 -0.81
C MET A 48 -1.02 7.84 -0.13
N SER A 49 -0.34 8.94 -0.42
CA SER A 49 0.91 9.33 0.23
C SER A 49 0.65 10.20 1.47
N CYS A 50 1.72 10.52 2.22
CA CYS A 50 1.59 11.20 3.51
C CYS A 50 2.46 12.46 3.57
N SER A 51 1.84 13.61 3.86
CA SER A 51 2.56 14.88 4.06
C SER A 51 3.47 14.89 5.28
N LYS A 52 3.23 13.99 6.24
CA LYS A 52 4.09 13.78 7.41
C LYS A 52 5.27 12.83 7.13
N GLY A 53 5.31 12.20 5.96
CA GLY A 53 6.45 11.42 5.48
C GLY A 53 7.51 12.32 4.83
N THR A 54 8.66 11.74 4.49
CA THR A 54 9.71 12.48 3.78
C THR A 54 9.40 12.60 2.29
N ASN A 55 10.11 13.49 1.59
CA ASN A 55 9.98 13.66 0.15
C ASN A 55 10.39 12.38 -0.61
N GLU A 56 11.36 11.62 -0.11
CA GLU A 56 11.79 10.34 -0.66
C GLU A 56 10.67 9.29 -0.59
N MET A 57 9.95 9.23 0.53
CA MET A 57 8.79 8.34 0.67
C MET A 57 7.68 8.70 -0.32
N ASN A 58 7.42 9.99 -0.49
CA ASN A 58 6.44 10.47 -1.47
C ASN A 58 6.90 10.21 -2.92
N TYR A 59 8.21 10.31 -3.18
CA TYR A 59 8.80 9.94 -4.46
C TYR A 59 8.62 8.45 -4.77
N LEU A 60 8.87 7.57 -3.79
CA LEU A 60 8.67 6.13 -3.94
C LEU A 60 7.19 5.80 -4.16
N ALA A 61 6.27 6.44 -3.44
CA ALA A 61 4.84 6.25 -3.61
C ALA A 61 4.37 6.59 -5.05
N GLN A 62 4.79 7.73 -5.60
CA GLN A 62 4.45 8.08 -6.99
C GLN A 62 5.14 7.18 -8.02
N LYS A 63 6.37 6.73 -7.76
CA LYS A 63 7.06 5.79 -8.65
C LYS A 63 6.35 4.44 -8.66
N LEU A 64 5.89 3.94 -7.51
CA LEU A 64 5.09 2.72 -7.44
C LEU A 64 3.81 2.84 -8.28
N ALA A 65 3.04 3.93 -8.10
CA ALA A 65 1.81 4.14 -8.85
C ALA A 65 2.07 4.27 -10.36
N ARG A 66 2.96 5.18 -10.76
CA ARG A 66 3.12 5.58 -12.17
C ARG A 66 4.00 4.62 -12.97
N VAL A 67 5.05 4.08 -12.38
CA VAL A 67 6.03 3.25 -13.11
C VAL A 67 5.74 1.77 -12.93
N ALA A 68 5.51 1.31 -11.70
CA ALA A 68 5.33 -0.12 -11.45
C ALA A 68 3.90 -0.60 -11.78
N VAL A 69 2.88 0.20 -11.45
CA VAL A 69 1.47 -0.15 -11.72
C VAL A 69 0.97 0.46 -13.05
N GLY A 70 1.49 1.60 -13.46
CA GLY A 70 1.07 2.28 -14.70
C GLY A 70 -0.18 3.14 -14.55
N THR A 71 -0.40 3.72 -13.36
CA THR A 71 -1.54 4.60 -13.08
C THR A 71 -1.11 5.98 -12.57
N ASN A 72 -1.89 7.01 -12.88
CA ASN A 72 -1.74 8.35 -12.31
C ASN A 72 -2.66 8.59 -11.10
N THR A 73 -3.39 7.56 -10.66
CA THR A 73 -4.28 7.62 -9.49
C THR A 73 -3.44 7.63 -8.19
N ILE A 74 -2.95 8.81 -7.81
CA ILE A 74 -2.22 9.02 -6.56
C ILE A 74 -2.58 10.38 -5.96
N ASP A 75 -2.74 10.43 -4.64
CA ASP A 75 -3.00 11.66 -3.89
C ASP A 75 -2.28 11.65 -2.52
N SER A 76 -2.40 12.73 -1.74
CA SER A 76 -1.78 12.89 -0.42
C SER A 76 -2.77 13.36 0.65
N CYS A 77 -2.49 13.07 1.92
CA CYS A 77 -3.39 13.35 3.05
C CYS A 77 -3.54 14.83 3.46
N ASN A 78 -2.97 15.79 2.73
CA ASN A 78 -3.05 17.23 3.05
C ASN A 78 -3.44 18.08 1.84
N ARG A 79 -4.45 17.65 1.07
CA ARG A 79 -5.14 18.56 0.15
C ARG A 79 -6.13 19.40 0.95
N THR A 80 -5.74 20.64 1.25
CA THR A 80 -6.63 21.77 1.61
C THR A 80 -6.37 22.87 0.61
#